data_AF-A0A380FKI9-F1
#
_entry.id   AF-A0A380FKI9-F1
#
_cell.length_a   1.000
_cell.length_b   1.000
_cell.length_c   1.000
_cell.angle_alpha   90.00
_cell.angle_beta   90.00
_cell.angle_gamma   90.00
#
_symmetry.space_group_name_H-M   'P 1'
#
loop_
_entity.id
_entity.type
_entity.pdbx_description
1 polymer ?
#
loop_
_entity_poly.entity_id
_entity_poly.type
_entity_poly.pdbx_seq_one_letter_code
_entity_poly.pdbx_strand_id
1 'polypeptide(L)'
;MMLQYNYIKIPATQIMKHWPKHDNNPYKGYVGHHLWIKFGYHQTIFPTALVPHLRHYHPNVVDSTGNSLPDLCNILDHGQPVAIYHTVLGQRPYRRTFKIDNRPTKFVSNIHITLLVGYDDTHYYYIDPLWSHFSKFIILPALIPNKFQLIKIEKSKLEASYDAPGRMSFYIDHLSQGV
;
A
#
# COMPACT_ATOMS: atom_id res chain seq x y z
N MET A 1 -7.01 5.48 -6.49
CA MET A 1 -5.82 6.05 -7.15
C MET A 1 -5.29 5.15 -8.25
N MET A 2 -4.65 3.99 -7.96
CA MET A 2 -4.13 3.09 -9.00
C MET A 2 -5.18 2.69 -10.07
N LEU A 3 -6.38 2.28 -9.65
CA LEU A 3 -7.48 1.97 -10.57
C LEU A 3 -7.93 3.19 -11.40
N GLN A 4 -7.98 4.37 -10.79
CA GLN A 4 -8.37 5.61 -11.49
C GLN A 4 -7.33 6.05 -12.51
N TYR A 5 -6.04 5.85 -12.23
CA TYR A 5 -4.96 6.06 -13.20
C TYR A 5 -5.15 5.17 -14.44
N ASN A 6 -5.68 3.97 -14.23
CA ASN A 6 -6.04 3.00 -15.27
C ASN A 6 -7.50 3.14 -15.73
N TYR A 7 -8.05 4.36 -15.68
CA TYR A 7 -9.38 4.73 -16.18
C TYR A 7 -10.58 4.03 -15.52
N ILE A 8 -10.37 3.25 -14.44
CA ILE A 8 -11.44 2.64 -13.64
C ILE A 8 -11.88 3.60 -12.53
N LYS A 9 -12.98 4.32 -12.78
CA LYS A 9 -13.54 5.31 -11.85
C LYS A 9 -14.42 4.65 -10.78
N ILE A 10 -13.79 4.21 -9.69
CA ILE A 10 -14.49 3.65 -8.52
C ILE A 10 -14.04 4.36 -7.23
N PRO A 11 -14.96 4.80 -6.35
CA PRO A 11 -14.59 5.38 -5.07
C PRO A 11 -14.08 4.29 -4.11
N ALA A 12 -13.13 4.65 -3.24
CA ALA A 12 -12.54 3.72 -2.28
C ALA A 12 -13.59 3.05 -1.37
N THR A 13 -14.65 3.78 -1.01
CA THR A 13 -15.77 3.27 -0.20
C THR A 13 -16.46 2.08 -0.85
N GLN A 14 -16.58 2.03 -2.17
CA GLN A 14 -17.18 0.90 -2.89
C GLN A 14 -16.26 -0.33 -2.90
N ILE A 15 -14.94 -0.13 -2.99
CA ILE A 15 -13.95 -1.21 -2.86
C ILE A 15 -14.02 -1.79 -1.44
N MET A 16 -13.99 -0.92 -0.43
CA MET A 16 -13.99 -1.29 1.00
C MET A 16 -15.30 -1.94 1.46
N LYS A 17 -16.43 -1.62 0.82
CA LYS A 17 -17.72 -2.22 1.17
C LYS A 17 -17.73 -3.73 0.92
N HIS A 18 -16.99 -4.20 -0.08
CA HIS A 18 -17.06 -5.58 -0.57
C HIS A 18 -15.77 -6.38 -0.39
N TRP A 19 -14.70 -5.80 0.17
CA TRP A 19 -13.46 -6.53 0.39
C TRP A 19 -13.65 -7.72 1.35
N PRO A 20 -12.85 -8.79 1.23
CA PRO A 20 -12.91 -9.88 2.18
C PRO A 20 -12.61 -9.35 3.59
N LYS A 21 -13.26 -9.93 4.60
CA LYS A 21 -13.05 -9.62 6.01
C LYS A 21 -12.59 -10.87 6.74
N HIS A 22 -11.78 -10.72 7.77
CA HIS A 22 -11.38 -11.82 8.64
C HIS A 22 -11.23 -11.32 10.08
N ASP A 23 -11.49 -12.19 11.06
CA ASP A 23 -11.51 -11.79 12.47
C ASP A 23 -10.14 -11.32 12.98
N ASN A 24 -9.06 -11.97 12.52
CA ASN A 24 -7.70 -11.74 12.99
C ASN A 24 -6.57 -12.02 11.98
N ASN A 25 -6.85 -12.36 10.71
CA ASN A 25 -5.80 -12.75 9.76
C ASN A 25 -5.81 -11.84 8.51
N PRO A 26 -4.87 -10.88 8.41
CA PRO A 26 -4.81 -9.94 7.29
C PRO A 26 -4.46 -10.59 5.94
N TYR A 27 -3.91 -11.82 5.94
CA TYR A 27 -3.68 -12.60 4.71
C TYR A 27 -4.96 -13.20 4.13
N LYS A 28 -6.07 -13.20 4.88
CA LYS A 28 -7.36 -13.78 4.46
C LYS A 28 -8.45 -12.73 4.25
N GLY A 29 -8.27 -11.53 4.77
CA GLY A 29 -9.22 -10.43 4.63
C GLY A 29 -8.88 -9.27 5.55
N TYR A 30 -9.62 -8.18 5.42
CA TYR A 30 -9.49 -7.02 6.28
C TYR A 30 -9.85 -7.33 7.73
N VAL A 31 -8.92 -7.00 8.64
CA VAL A 31 -9.07 -7.22 10.07
C VAL A 31 -9.50 -5.93 10.78
N GLY A 32 -10.55 -6.03 11.58
CA GLY A 32 -11.08 -4.93 12.38
C GLY A 32 -12.07 -4.05 11.62
N HIS A 33 -12.26 -2.81 12.10
CA HIS A 33 -13.21 -1.87 11.51
C HIS A 33 -12.45 -0.69 10.87
N HIS A 34 -12.82 -0.30 9.65
CA HIS A 34 -12.22 0.83 8.94
C HIS A 34 -12.44 2.21 9.59
N LEU A 35 -13.35 2.32 10.58
CA LEU A 35 -13.66 3.57 11.29
C LEU A 35 -13.28 3.52 12.78
N TRP A 36 -12.91 2.35 13.32
CA TRP A 36 -12.66 2.19 14.76
C TRP A 36 -11.39 1.37 15.02
N ILE A 37 -10.58 1.83 15.98
CA ILE A 37 -9.36 1.15 16.38
C ILE A 37 -9.71 -0.05 17.27
N LYS A 38 -9.32 -1.26 16.86
CA LYS A 38 -9.46 -2.49 17.64
C LYS A 38 -8.12 -2.86 18.25
N PHE A 39 -7.93 -2.55 19.54
CA PHE A 39 -6.69 -2.86 20.25
C PHE A 39 -6.37 -4.37 20.23
N GLY A 40 -5.10 -4.71 20.01
CA GLY A 40 -4.63 -6.09 19.96
C GLY A 40 -4.80 -6.80 18.61
N TYR A 41 -5.33 -6.11 17.60
CA TYR A 41 -5.48 -6.63 16.24
C TYR A 41 -4.60 -5.85 15.28
N HIS A 42 -4.03 -6.55 14.30
CA HIS A 42 -3.29 -5.93 13.21
C HIS A 42 -4.30 -5.49 12.15
N GLN A 43 -4.81 -4.26 12.28
CA GLN A 43 -5.90 -3.78 11.45
C GLN A 43 -5.43 -3.41 10.04
N THR A 44 -5.51 -4.36 9.14
CA THR A 44 -5.09 -4.19 7.75
C THR A 44 -5.69 -5.31 6.89
N ILE A 45 -5.42 -5.24 5.59
CA ILE A 45 -5.57 -6.33 4.62
C ILE A 45 -4.28 -6.38 3.80
N PHE A 46 -3.72 -7.57 3.58
CA PHE A 46 -2.50 -7.77 2.80
C PHE A 46 -2.79 -8.05 1.33
N PRO A 47 -1.80 -7.87 0.42
CA PRO A 47 -1.96 -8.10 -1.02
C PRO A 47 -2.59 -9.46 -1.35
N THR A 48 -2.14 -10.52 -0.68
CA THR A 48 -2.71 -11.89 -0.80
C THR A 48 -4.23 -11.97 -0.73
N ALA A 49 -4.90 -11.16 0.10
CA ALA A 49 -6.35 -11.09 0.19
C ALA A 49 -6.95 -9.94 -0.64
N LEU A 50 -6.25 -8.82 -0.77
CA LEU A 50 -6.74 -7.63 -1.44
C LEU A 50 -6.71 -7.76 -2.97
N VAL A 51 -5.65 -8.32 -3.54
CA VAL A 51 -5.46 -8.47 -5.00
C VAL A 51 -6.58 -9.31 -5.63
N PRO A 52 -6.95 -10.49 -5.11
CA PRO A 52 -8.10 -11.24 -5.64
C PRO A 52 -9.39 -10.42 -5.68
N HIS A 53 -9.64 -9.62 -4.64
CA HIS A 53 -10.78 -8.71 -4.61
C HIS A 53 -10.69 -7.61 -5.66
N LEU A 54 -9.51 -7.00 -5.84
CA LEU A 54 -9.29 -5.96 -6.83
C LEU A 54 -9.46 -6.46 -8.27
N ARG A 55 -9.26 -7.76 -8.53
CA ARG A 55 -9.48 -8.37 -9.84
C ARG A 55 -10.92 -8.32 -10.32
N HIS A 56 -11.90 -8.16 -9.43
CA HIS A 56 -13.28 -7.88 -9.82
C HIS A 56 -13.46 -6.53 -10.51
N TYR A 57 -12.53 -5.59 -10.31
CA TYR A 57 -12.54 -4.27 -10.94
C TYR A 57 -11.55 -4.16 -12.10
N HIS A 58 -10.44 -4.91 -12.06
CA HIS A 58 -9.49 -4.99 -13.16
C HIS A 58 -8.75 -6.34 -13.16
N PRO A 59 -8.92 -7.21 -14.17
CA PRO A 59 -8.45 -8.61 -14.13
C PRO A 59 -6.93 -8.73 -13.99
N ASN A 60 -6.17 -7.78 -14.53
CA ASN A 60 -4.70 -7.82 -14.54
C ASN A 60 -4.07 -7.22 -13.27
N VAL A 61 -4.80 -7.09 -12.16
CA VAL A 61 -4.15 -6.72 -10.89
C VAL A 61 -3.27 -7.89 -10.43
N VAL A 62 -1.99 -7.62 -10.19
CA VAL A 62 -0.97 -8.62 -9.84
C VAL A 62 -0.40 -8.31 -8.45
N ASP A 63 -0.33 -9.34 -7.61
CA ASP A 63 0.42 -9.29 -6.35
C ASP A 63 1.92 -9.40 -6.69
N SER A 64 2.68 -8.35 -6.39
CA SER A 64 4.12 -8.26 -6.62
C SER A 64 4.92 -8.33 -5.33
N THR A 65 4.31 -8.86 -4.26
CA THR A 65 4.98 -9.05 -2.98
C THR A 65 6.28 -9.83 -3.14
N GLY A 66 7.36 -9.30 -2.59
CA GLY A 66 8.72 -9.85 -2.69
C GLY A 66 9.64 -9.03 -3.59
N ASN A 67 9.09 -8.31 -4.58
CA ASN A 67 9.87 -7.44 -5.46
C ASN A 67 10.55 -6.31 -4.67
N SER A 68 11.80 -6.02 -4.99
CA SER A 68 12.55 -4.90 -4.45
C SER A 68 12.08 -3.56 -5.05
N LEU A 69 12.37 -2.43 -4.41
CA LEU A 69 12.03 -1.12 -4.98
C LEU A 69 12.68 -0.89 -6.36
N PRO A 70 13.94 -1.30 -6.63
CA PRO A 70 14.49 -1.31 -7.98
C PRO A 70 13.68 -2.13 -8.98
N ASP A 71 13.16 -3.30 -8.61
CA ASP A 71 12.29 -4.08 -9.50
C ASP A 71 10.98 -3.32 -9.80
N LEU A 72 10.46 -2.61 -8.80
CA LEU A 72 9.27 -1.77 -8.95
C LEU A 72 9.55 -0.53 -9.82
N CYS A 73 10.78 -0.02 -9.86
CA CYS A 73 11.16 1.06 -10.77
C CYS A 73 10.98 0.67 -12.24
N ASN A 74 11.30 -0.57 -12.62
CA ASN A 74 11.08 -1.04 -13.98
C ASN A 74 9.58 -0.95 -14.36
N ILE A 75 8.67 -1.23 -13.42
CA ILE A 75 7.22 -1.10 -13.63
C ILE A 75 6.82 0.37 -13.81
N LEU A 76 7.43 1.27 -13.03
CA LEU A 76 7.23 2.72 -13.17
C LEU A 76 7.73 3.25 -14.51
N ASP A 77 8.84 2.72 -15.03
CA ASP A 77 9.40 3.09 -16.33
C ASP A 77 8.45 2.72 -17.48
N HIS A 78 7.62 1.69 -17.27
CA HIS A 78 6.50 1.33 -18.15
C HIS A 78 5.23 2.16 -17.90
N GLY A 79 5.31 3.22 -17.10
CA GLY A 79 4.21 4.14 -16.83
C GLY A 79 3.17 3.64 -15.83
N GLN A 80 3.42 2.53 -15.14
CA GLN A 80 2.44 1.95 -14.22
C GLN A 80 2.79 2.23 -12.75
N PRO A 81 1.95 2.94 -11.98
CA PRO A 81 2.17 3.13 -10.56
C PRO A 81 1.95 1.84 -9.75
N VAL A 82 2.65 1.72 -8.62
CA VAL A 82 2.66 0.49 -7.80
C VAL A 82 2.16 0.81 -6.39
N ALA A 83 1.20 0.04 -5.89
CA ALA A 83 0.80 0.14 -4.49
C ALA A 83 1.82 -0.60 -3.62
N ILE A 84 2.32 0.05 -2.57
CA ILE A 84 3.34 -0.51 -1.68
C ILE A 84 2.91 -0.39 -0.22
N TYR A 85 3.29 -1.37 0.60
CA TYR A 85 3.16 -1.30 2.05
C TYR A 85 4.52 -1.03 2.65
N HIS A 86 4.62 0.08 3.37
CA HIS A 86 5.85 0.49 4.04
C HIS A 86 5.49 1.10 5.40
N THR A 87 6.47 1.41 6.24
CA THR A 87 6.17 2.12 7.51
C THR A 87 5.68 3.55 7.25
N VAL A 88 4.70 4.02 8.02
CA VAL A 88 4.13 5.38 7.92
C VAL A 88 5.27 6.41 7.80
N LEU A 89 5.29 7.19 6.72
CA LEU A 89 6.29 8.24 6.42
C LEU A 89 7.77 7.80 6.53
N GLY A 90 8.06 6.52 6.30
CA GLY A 90 9.43 5.99 6.41
C GLY A 90 9.96 5.93 7.84
N GLN A 91 9.07 5.88 8.84
CA GLN A 91 9.47 5.75 10.24
C GLN A 91 10.15 4.41 10.54
N ARG A 92 10.87 4.33 11.66
CA ARG A 92 11.47 3.07 12.11
C ARG A 92 10.38 1.99 12.30
N PRO A 93 10.61 0.73 11.86
CA PRO A 93 9.62 -0.32 12.01
C PRO A 93 9.38 -0.66 13.48
N TYR A 94 8.12 -0.59 13.89
CA TYR A 94 7.66 -0.97 15.23
C TYR A 94 6.98 -2.34 15.16
N ARG A 95 7.56 -3.35 15.82
CA ARG A 95 7.06 -4.73 15.75
C ARG A 95 6.22 -5.09 16.97
N ARG A 96 5.08 -5.74 16.74
CA ARG A 96 4.19 -6.27 17.77
C ARG A 96 3.82 -7.72 17.47
N THR A 97 3.52 -8.48 18.52
CA THR A 97 3.01 -9.85 18.39
C THR A 97 1.50 -9.82 18.41
N PHE A 98 0.88 -10.48 17.44
CA PHE A 98 -0.55 -10.63 17.27
C PHE A 98 -0.91 -12.12 17.29
N LYS A 99 -2.16 -12.44 17.63
CA LYS A 99 -2.69 -13.81 17.56
C LYS A 99 -3.37 -14.03 16.21
N ILE A 100 -2.66 -14.67 15.28
CA ILE A 100 -3.11 -14.94 13.91
C ILE A 100 -3.43 -16.42 13.78
N ASP A 101 -4.68 -16.78 13.48
CA ASP A 101 -5.12 -18.20 13.43
C ASP A 101 -4.63 -19.04 14.62
N ASN A 102 -4.81 -18.51 15.84
CA ASN A 102 -4.35 -19.10 17.10
C ASN A 102 -2.83 -19.25 17.27
N ARG A 103 -2.02 -18.66 16.40
CA ARG A 103 -0.55 -18.65 16.50
C ARG A 103 -0.02 -17.25 16.80
N PRO A 104 0.93 -17.11 17.73
CA PRO A 104 1.62 -15.83 17.94
C PRO A 104 2.47 -15.52 16.70
N THR A 105 2.20 -14.38 16.07
CA THR A 105 2.89 -13.93 14.85
C THR A 105 3.34 -12.50 15.03
N LYS A 106 4.58 -12.20 14.66
CA LYS A 106 5.17 -10.87 14.79
C LYS A 106 4.99 -10.09 13.49
N PHE A 107 4.34 -8.93 13.56
CA PHE A 107 4.20 -8.01 12.43
C PHE A 107 4.78 -6.64 12.73
N VAL A 108 5.14 -5.91 11.66
CA VAL A 108 5.34 -4.46 11.73
C VAL A 108 3.96 -3.82 11.88
N SER A 109 3.76 -3.09 12.97
CA SER A 109 2.45 -2.55 13.37
C SER A 109 2.18 -1.15 12.85
N ASN A 110 3.21 -0.42 12.43
CA ASN A 110 3.11 0.93 11.86
C ASN A 110 3.20 0.94 10.33
N ILE A 111 2.63 -0.08 9.69
CA ILE A 111 2.56 -0.14 8.22
C ILE A 111 1.48 0.81 7.68
N HIS A 112 1.68 1.24 6.45
CA HIS A 112 0.79 2.09 5.68
C HIS A 112 0.87 1.71 4.21
N ILE A 113 -0.26 1.80 3.51
CA ILE A 113 -0.33 1.56 2.07
C ILE A 113 -0.32 2.89 1.33
N THR A 114 0.60 3.04 0.38
CA THR A 114 0.75 4.23 -0.46
C THR A 114 0.92 3.82 -1.92
N LEU A 115 0.86 4.81 -2.82
CA LEU A 115 1.04 4.59 -4.26
C LEU A 115 2.40 5.14 -4.70
N LEU A 116 3.36 4.28 -4.98
CA LEU A 116 4.63 4.65 -5.61
C LEU A 116 4.38 5.10 -7.06
N VAL A 117 4.87 6.28 -7.42
CA VAL A 117 4.57 6.94 -8.70
C VAL A 117 5.80 7.44 -9.46
N GLY A 118 6.99 7.39 -8.87
CA GLY A 118 8.20 7.82 -9.55
C GLY A 118 9.43 7.73 -8.66
N TYR A 119 10.59 8.01 -9.26
CA TYR A 119 11.87 8.04 -8.60
C TYR A 119 12.84 8.95 -9.37
N ASP A 120 13.87 9.42 -8.68
CA ASP A 120 15.06 10.04 -9.26
C ASP A 120 16.30 9.28 -8.81
N ASP A 121 17.51 9.78 -9.05
CA ASP A 121 18.76 9.12 -8.65
C ASP A 121 18.84 8.85 -7.15
N THR A 122 18.23 9.72 -6.34
CA THR A 122 18.41 9.82 -4.88
C THR A 122 17.13 9.58 -4.08
N HIS A 123 15.96 9.67 -4.70
CA HIS A 123 14.67 9.63 -4.01
C HIS A 123 13.60 8.81 -4.74
N TYR A 124 12.62 8.36 -3.97
CA TYR A 124 11.33 7.88 -4.46
C TYR A 124 10.24 8.92 -4.23
N TYR A 125 9.18 8.82 -5.03
CA TYR A 125 8.00 9.66 -4.98
C TYR A 125 6.76 8.78 -4.84
N TYR A 126 5.96 9.03 -3.80
CA TYR A 126 4.72 8.28 -3.59
C TYR A 126 3.57 9.21 -3.22
N ILE A 127 2.34 8.79 -3.53
CA ILE A 127 1.12 9.47 -3.14
C ILE A 127 0.58 8.80 -1.87
N ASP A 128 0.41 9.61 -0.83
CA ASP A 128 -0.17 9.16 0.43
C ASP A 128 -1.64 9.59 0.55
N PRO A 129 -2.59 8.65 0.66
CA PRO A 129 -4.01 9.00 0.77
C PRO A 129 -4.35 9.75 2.06
N LEU A 130 -3.53 9.65 3.11
CA LEU A 130 -3.77 10.25 4.41
C LEU A 130 -2.95 11.51 4.67
N TRP A 131 -1.87 11.75 3.93
CA TRP A 131 -0.91 12.81 4.23
C TRP A 131 -0.72 13.76 3.04
N SER A 132 -0.77 15.06 3.31
CA SER A 132 -0.49 16.12 2.34
C SER A 132 0.72 16.94 2.77
N HIS A 133 1.53 17.33 1.79
CA HIS A 133 2.73 18.12 1.99
C HIS A 133 2.40 19.60 1.74
N PHE A 134 2.46 20.42 2.79
CA PHE A 134 2.10 21.86 2.72
C PHE A 134 3.34 22.75 2.55
N SER A 135 4.50 22.33 3.05
CA SER A 135 5.82 22.96 2.85
C SER A 135 6.92 21.91 3.03
N LYS A 136 8.19 22.19 2.66
CA LYS A 136 9.36 21.27 2.77
C LYS A 136 9.51 20.55 4.11
N PHE A 137 8.90 21.07 5.19
CA PHE A 137 9.03 20.55 6.55
C PHE A 137 7.70 20.13 7.18
N ILE A 138 6.56 20.35 6.52
CA ILE A 138 5.24 20.20 7.14
C ILE A 138 4.38 19.21 6.33
N ILE A 139 4.16 18.05 6.95
CA ILE A 139 3.26 16.99 6.47
C ILE A 139 2.05 16.96 7.43
N LEU A 140 0.84 17.13 6.90
CA LEU A 140 -0.41 17.21 7.66
C LEU A 140 -1.42 16.16 7.18
N PRO A 141 -2.32 15.68 8.05
CA PRO A 141 -3.37 14.77 7.63
C PRO A 141 -4.28 15.44 6.59
N ALA A 142 -4.55 14.74 5.49
CA ALA A 142 -5.38 15.21 4.40
C ALA A 142 -6.86 15.06 4.75
N LEU A 143 -7.57 16.17 4.95
CA LEU A 143 -9.02 16.18 5.19
C LEU A 143 -9.84 16.04 3.89
N ILE A 144 -9.28 16.49 2.75
CA ILE A 144 -9.86 16.38 1.41
C ILE A 144 -8.73 15.96 0.45
N PRO A 145 -8.85 14.85 -0.31
CA PRO A 145 -7.84 14.42 -1.27
C PRO A 145 -7.56 15.52 -2.30
N ASN A 146 -6.30 15.92 -2.47
CA ASN A 146 -5.90 16.96 -3.42
C ASN A 146 -4.55 16.65 -4.07
N LYS A 147 -4.16 17.45 -5.05
CA LYS A 147 -2.90 17.31 -5.81
C LYS A 147 -1.60 17.42 -4.97
N PHE A 148 -1.68 17.74 -3.69
CA PHE A 148 -0.54 17.94 -2.77
C PHE A 148 -0.25 16.74 -1.86
N GLN A 149 -0.59 15.54 -2.31
CA GLN A 149 -0.32 14.27 -1.60
C GLN A 149 0.95 13.56 -2.07
N LEU A 150 1.72 14.18 -2.96
CA LEU A 150 3.01 13.66 -3.42
C LEU A 150 4.08 13.90 -2.34
N ILE A 151 4.64 12.81 -1.82
CA ILE A 151 5.71 12.82 -0.83
C ILE A 151 7.01 12.35 -1.49
N LYS A 152 8.08 13.10 -1.23
CA LYS A 152 9.46 12.77 -1.62
C LYS A 152 10.19 12.14 -0.44
N ILE A 153 10.89 11.04 -0.66
CA ILE A 153 11.64 10.30 0.38
C ILE A 153 12.96 9.76 -0.17
N GLU A 154 14.03 9.84 0.63
CA GLU A 154 15.33 9.27 0.24
C GLU A 154 15.22 7.76 -0.01
N LYS A 155 15.97 7.25 -1.01
CA LYS A 155 15.91 5.83 -1.41
C LYS A 155 16.17 4.88 -0.25
N SER A 156 17.29 5.08 0.45
CA SER A 156 17.69 4.25 1.60
C SER A 156 16.63 4.20 2.70
N LYS A 157 15.96 5.33 2.94
CA LYS A 157 14.89 5.44 3.95
C LYS A 157 13.64 4.67 3.52
N LEU A 158 13.22 4.79 2.26
CA LEU A 158 12.06 4.03 1.78
C LEU A 158 12.37 2.54 1.68
N GLU A 159 13.58 2.15 1.27
CA GLU A 159 14.03 0.75 1.23
C GLU A 159 13.93 0.11 2.61
N ALA A 160 14.51 0.73 3.64
CA ALA A 160 14.40 0.22 5.01
C ALA A 160 12.93 0.15 5.50
N SER A 161 12.10 1.10 5.09
CA SER A 161 10.68 1.20 5.42
C SER A 161 9.83 0.12 4.75
N TYR A 162 10.12 -0.21 3.49
CA TYR A 162 9.40 -1.16 2.64
C TYR A 162 9.85 -2.61 2.86
N ASP A 163 11.14 -2.83 3.11
CA ASP A 163 11.68 -4.16 3.37
C ASP A 163 11.20 -4.72 4.71
N ALA A 164 11.11 -3.86 5.74
CA ALA A 164 10.76 -4.28 7.09
C ALA A 164 9.41 -5.02 7.22
N PRO A 165 8.31 -4.62 6.55
CA PRO A 165 7.04 -5.34 6.56
C PRO A 165 6.96 -6.50 5.56
N GLY A 166 8.02 -6.77 4.77
CA GLY A 166 8.08 -7.92 3.87
C GLY A 166 7.83 -7.60 2.39
N ARG A 167 8.19 -6.40 1.92
CA ARG A 167 8.13 -6.03 0.49
C ARG A 167 6.78 -6.27 -0.17
N MET A 168 5.71 -5.91 0.54
CA MET A 168 4.35 -6.13 0.05
C MET A 168 3.96 -5.06 -0.96
N SER A 169 3.60 -5.48 -2.17
CA SER A 169 3.22 -4.57 -3.25
C SER A 169 2.26 -5.22 -4.24
N PHE A 170 1.57 -4.39 -5.03
CA PHE A 170 0.75 -4.84 -6.15
C PHE A 170 0.57 -3.74 -7.20
N TYR A 171 0.31 -4.11 -8.44
CA TYR A 171 0.12 -3.19 -9.57
C TYR A 171 -0.85 -3.77 -10.61
N ILE A 172 -1.09 -3.05 -11.71
CA ILE A 172 -1.85 -3.55 -12.86
C ILE A 172 -0.88 -3.89 -13.99
N ASP A 173 -0.85 -5.15 -14.40
CA ASP A 173 -0.01 -5.57 -15.52
C ASP A 173 -0.68 -5.29 -16.88
N HIS A 174 0.03 -4.55 -17.73
CA HIS A 174 -0.39 -4.23 -19.09
C HIS A 174 0.27 -5.12 -20.14
N LEU A 175 1.30 -5.89 -19.76
CA LEU A 175 2.02 -6.78 -20.68
C LEU A 175 1.16 -8.01 -21.08
N SER A 176 0.09 -8.27 -20.32
CA SER A 176 -0.89 -9.32 -20.62
C SER A 176 -1.89 -8.98 -21.74
N GLN A 177 -1.86 -7.78 -22.34
CA GLN A 177 -2.81 -7.37 -23.40
C GLN A 177 -2.29 -7.52 -24.84
N GLY A 178 -1.17 -8.24 -25.04
CA GLY A 178 -0.61 -8.51 -26.36
C GLY A 178 -0.74 -9.97 -26.79
N VAL A 179 -1.96 -10.42 -27.10
CA VAL A 179 -2.24 -11.54 -28.03
C VAL A 179 -3.49 -11.22 -28.84
#